data_AF-A0A7Y9I7H0-F1
#
_entry.id   AF-A0A7Y9I7H0-F1
#
_cell.length_a   1.000
_cell.length_b   1.000
_cell.length_c   1.000
_cell.angle_alpha   90.00
_cell.angle_beta   90.00
_cell.angle_gamma   90.00
#
_symmetry.space_group_name_H-M   'P 1'
#
loop_
_entity.id
_entity.type
_entity.pdbx_description
1 polymer ?
#
loop_
_entity_poly.entity_id
_entity_poly.type
_entity_poly.pdbx_seq_one_letter_code
_entity_poly.pdbx_strand_id
1 'polypeptide(L)'
;MRADEIDQPKAKDPLLRSLIGAALRRTRQRQGRTLADVAEAAGVSVPYLSEIERGRKEPSSEVLGAVCDALRIELVDLVAMVGRELVELRTSRVVVPIGSRKRRDRRRLRELPATDERPLEIARPLAPRQSGRGDITCLAA
;
A
#
# COMPACT_ATOMS: atom_id res chain seq x y z
N MET A 1 -10.24 -36.51 -24.13
CA MET A 1 -11.18 -35.98 -23.12
C MET A 1 -10.46 -34.82 -22.44
N ARG A 2 -10.76 -33.59 -22.87
CA ARG A 2 -10.05 -32.38 -22.44
C ARG A 2 -10.49 -32.06 -21.01
N ALA A 3 -9.53 -32.01 -20.09
CA ALA A 3 -9.72 -31.34 -18.82
C ALA A 3 -9.51 -29.86 -19.08
N ASP A 4 -10.60 -29.15 -19.32
CA ASP A 4 -10.67 -27.70 -19.16
C ASP A 4 -10.44 -27.42 -17.67
N GLU A 5 -9.17 -27.40 -17.27
CA GLU A 5 -8.74 -27.03 -15.94
C GLU A 5 -9.00 -25.53 -15.81
N ILE A 6 -10.08 -25.22 -15.10
CA ILE A 6 -10.58 -23.87 -14.87
C ILE A 6 -9.44 -23.04 -14.26
N ASP A 7 -8.81 -22.20 -15.09
CA ASP A 7 -7.91 -21.13 -14.70
C ASP A 7 -8.69 -20.13 -13.86
N GLN A 8 -8.81 -20.40 -12.56
CA GLN A 8 -9.38 -19.46 -11.62
C GLN A 8 -8.40 -18.30 -11.51
N PRO A 9 -8.77 -17.07 -11.92
CA PRO A 9 -7.87 -15.94 -11.80
C PRO A 9 -7.62 -15.70 -10.31
N LYS A 10 -6.40 -16.00 -9.85
CA LYS A 10 -5.92 -15.56 -8.53
C LYS A 10 -6.16 -14.05 -8.48
N ALA A 11 -7.01 -13.61 -7.55
CA ALA A 11 -7.35 -12.20 -7.39
C ALA A 11 -6.05 -11.39 -7.31
N LYS A 12 -5.74 -10.65 -8.38
CA LYS A 12 -4.47 -9.94 -8.52
C LYS A 12 -4.31 -8.99 -7.33
N ASP A 13 -3.09 -8.90 -6.79
CA ASP A 13 -2.80 -7.89 -5.76
C ASP A 13 -3.23 -6.50 -6.28
N PRO A 14 -3.88 -5.67 -5.43
CA PRO A 14 -4.31 -4.35 -5.85
C PRO A 14 -3.11 -3.53 -6.32
N LEU A 15 -3.31 -2.72 -7.35
CA LEU A 15 -2.26 -1.85 -7.86
C LEU A 15 -2.14 -0.63 -6.95
N LEU A 16 -0.90 -0.23 -6.65
CA LEU A 16 -0.63 0.88 -5.74
C LEU A 16 -1.31 2.18 -6.19
N ARG A 17 -1.26 2.51 -7.49
CA ARG A 17 -1.97 3.67 -8.06
C ARG A 17 -3.48 3.67 -7.80
N SER A 18 -4.11 2.50 -7.73
CA SER A 18 -5.54 2.39 -7.48
C SER A 18 -5.86 2.70 -6.03
N LEU A 19 -5.04 2.22 -5.09
CA LEU A 19 -5.18 2.54 -3.67
C LEU A 19 -4.90 4.01 -3.38
N ILE A 20 -3.82 4.56 -3.96
CA ILE A 20 -3.50 5.98 -3.89
C ILE A 20 -4.65 6.83 -4.43
N GLY A 21 -5.12 6.53 -5.66
CA GLY A 21 -6.23 7.25 -6.27
C GLY A 21 -7.50 7.22 -5.42
N ALA A 22 -7.84 6.05 -4.86
CA ALA A 22 -8.98 5.91 -3.97
C ALA A 22 -8.81 6.70 -2.65
N ALA A 23 -7.62 6.71 -2.06
CA ALA A 23 -7.32 7.47 -0.86
C ALA A 23 -7.42 8.99 -1.10
N LEU A 24 -6.90 9.49 -2.21
CA LEU A 24 -7.02 10.89 -2.63
C LEU A 24 -8.49 11.27 -2.84
N ARG A 25 -9.24 10.47 -3.60
CA ARG A 25 -10.66 10.69 -3.86
C ARG A 25 -11.48 10.73 -2.57
N ARG A 26 -11.29 9.78 -1.67
CA ARG A 26 -11.98 9.75 -0.37
C ARG A 26 -11.66 10.99 0.45
N THR A 27 -10.40 11.44 0.46
CA THR A 27 -10.00 12.66 1.18
C THR A 27 -10.67 13.89 0.61
N ARG A 28 -10.64 14.06 -0.72
CA ARG A 28 -11.34 15.15 -1.40
C ARG A 28 -12.84 15.17 -1.10
N GLN A 29 -13.49 14.01 -1.19
CA GLN A 29 -14.93 13.87 -0.94
C GLN A 29 -15.30 14.20 0.52
N ARG A 30 -14.48 13.77 1.50
CA ARG A 30 -14.68 14.14 2.92
C ARG A 30 -14.59 15.65 3.16
N GLN A 31 -13.80 16.36 2.36
CA GLN A 31 -13.70 17.82 2.41
C GLN A 31 -14.83 18.54 1.65
N GLY A 32 -15.72 17.81 0.96
CA GLY A 32 -16.76 18.40 0.14
C GLY A 32 -16.25 19.17 -1.08
N ARG A 33 -14.98 18.97 -1.49
CA ARG A 33 -14.35 19.71 -2.58
C ARG A 33 -14.59 19.05 -3.94
N THR A 34 -14.76 19.87 -4.97
CA THR A 34 -14.92 19.37 -6.34
C THR A 34 -13.57 18.93 -6.92
N LEU A 35 -13.60 18.12 -7.99
CA LEU A 35 -12.39 17.78 -8.76
C LEU A 35 -11.72 19.04 -9.32
N ALA A 36 -12.51 20.04 -9.73
CA ALA A 36 -11.99 21.29 -10.27
C ALA A 36 -11.19 22.07 -9.22
N ASP A 37 -11.74 22.25 -8.02
CA ASP A 37 -11.09 23.02 -6.95
C ASP A 37 -9.73 22.44 -6.53
N VAL A 38 -9.59 21.11 -6.58
CA VAL A 38 -8.34 20.44 -6.20
C VAL A 38 -7.36 20.42 -7.37
N ALA A 39 -7.83 20.18 -8.59
CA ALA A 39 -6.98 20.19 -9.78
C ALA A 39 -6.35 21.57 -9.99
N GLU A 40 -7.14 22.64 -9.84
CA GLU A 40 -6.66 24.03 -9.91
C GLU A 40 -5.59 24.29 -8.85
N ALA A 41 -5.88 23.98 -7.57
CA ALA A 41 -4.94 24.18 -6.48
C ALA A 41 -3.65 23.35 -6.61
N ALA A 42 -3.72 22.16 -7.22
CA ALA A 42 -2.57 21.29 -7.48
C ALA A 42 -1.83 21.62 -8.78
N GLY A 43 -2.31 22.59 -9.57
CA GLY A 43 -1.68 22.95 -10.86
C GLY A 43 -1.77 21.84 -11.92
N VAL A 44 -2.81 21.00 -11.87
CA VAL A 44 -3.02 19.90 -12.84
C VAL A 44 -4.37 20.03 -13.54
N SER A 45 -4.54 19.33 -14.66
CA SER A 45 -5.82 19.34 -15.35
C SER A 45 -6.86 18.45 -14.65
N VAL A 46 -8.13 18.87 -14.68
CA VAL A 46 -9.26 18.08 -14.14
C VAL A 46 -9.33 16.66 -14.72
N PRO A 47 -9.17 16.44 -16.04
CA PRO A 47 -9.13 15.09 -16.60
C PRO A 47 -7.98 14.27 -16.03
N TYR A 48 -6.80 14.87 -15.83
CA TYR A 48 -5.65 14.15 -15.30
C TYR A 48 -5.84 13.75 -13.84
N LEU A 49 -6.33 14.65 -12.98
CA LEU A 49 -6.68 14.31 -11.59
C LEU A 49 -7.76 13.21 -11.53
N SER A 50 -8.74 13.26 -12.44
CA SER A 50 -9.74 12.19 -12.56
C SER A 50 -9.11 10.83 -12.91
N GLU A 51 -8.16 10.81 -13.85
CA GLU A 51 -7.40 9.60 -14.19
C GLU A 51 -6.58 9.06 -13.01
N ILE A 52 -6.01 9.94 -12.19
CA ILE A 52 -5.30 9.58 -10.96
C ILE A 52 -6.27 8.99 -9.92
N GLU A 53 -7.38 9.68 -9.61
CA GLU A 53 -8.36 9.22 -8.60
C GLU A 53 -8.99 7.86 -8.92
N ARG A 54 -9.01 7.48 -10.20
CA ARG A 54 -9.51 6.19 -10.69
C ARG A 54 -8.41 5.14 -10.84
N GLY A 55 -7.16 5.46 -10.51
CA GLY A 55 -6.02 4.55 -10.64
C GLY A 55 -5.70 4.15 -12.08
N ARG A 56 -5.97 5.05 -13.05
CA ARG A 56 -5.67 4.82 -14.47
C ARG A 56 -4.29 5.38 -14.87
N LYS A 57 -3.70 6.26 -14.05
CA LYS A 57 -2.36 6.82 -14.24
C LYS A 57 -1.50 6.63 -13.01
N GLU A 58 -0.20 6.50 -13.24
CA GLU A 58 0.86 6.57 -12.23
C GLU A 58 1.27 8.05 -12.13
N PRO A 59 0.86 8.79 -11.09
CA PRO A 59 1.32 10.16 -10.88
C PRO A 59 2.81 10.18 -10.52
N SER A 60 3.54 11.22 -10.92
CA SER A 60 4.90 11.43 -10.42
C SER A 60 4.88 11.81 -8.93
N SER A 61 6.03 11.74 -8.28
CA SER A 61 6.18 12.15 -6.88
C SER A 61 5.84 13.62 -6.68
N GLU A 62 6.20 14.49 -7.64
CA GLU A 62 5.90 15.92 -7.62
C GLU A 62 4.39 16.17 -7.72
N VAL A 63 3.70 15.46 -8.62
CA VAL A 63 2.23 15.55 -8.76
C VAL A 63 1.54 15.06 -7.49
N LEU A 64 2.02 13.96 -6.89
CA LEU A 64 1.49 13.49 -5.62
C LEU A 64 1.65 14.51 -4.51
N GLY A 65 2.82 15.15 -4.41
CA GLY A 65 3.08 16.25 -3.48
C GLY A 65 2.08 17.38 -3.67
N ALA A 66 1.95 17.89 -4.91
CA ALA A 66 1.04 18.99 -5.22
C ALA A 66 -0.43 18.67 -4.91
N VAL A 67 -0.88 17.43 -5.15
CA VAL A 67 -2.25 17.02 -4.80
C VAL A 67 -2.44 16.86 -3.29
N CYS A 68 -1.42 16.38 -2.55
CA CYS A 68 -1.46 16.32 -1.09
C CYS A 68 -1.55 17.74 -0.49
N ASP A 69 -0.73 18.66 -0.97
CA ASP A 69 -0.73 20.06 -0.57
C ASP A 69 -2.09 20.71 -0.86
N ALA A 70 -2.63 20.49 -2.07
CA ALA A 70 -3.95 20.97 -2.45
C ALA A 70 -5.05 20.41 -1.54
N LEU A 71 -4.92 19.17 -1.07
CA LEU A 71 -5.83 18.54 -0.11
C LEU A 71 -5.49 18.83 1.35
N ARG A 72 -4.46 19.63 1.65
CA ARG A 72 -4.02 19.94 3.02
C ARG A 72 -3.80 18.69 3.87
N ILE A 73 -3.17 17.67 3.30
CA ILE A 73 -2.69 16.48 4.00
C ILE A 73 -1.20 16.31 3.76
N GLU A 74 -0.49 15.65 4.66
CA GLU A 74 0.91 15.32 4.42
C GLU A 74 1.02 14.04 3.57
N LEU A 75 2.11 13.92 2.80
CA LEU A 75 2.37 12.70 2.02
C LEU A 75 2.46 11.46 2.91
N VAL A 76 2.99 11.60 4.14
CA VAL A 76 3.06 10.52 5.12
C VAL A 76 1.67 10.01 5.51
N ASP A 77 0.68 10.89 5.62
CA ASP A 77 -0.70 10.50 5.92
C ASP A 77 -1.30 9.68 4.78
N LEU A 78 -1.04 10.11 3.53
CA LEU A 78 -1.48 9.39 2.34
C LEU A 78 -0.89 7.97 2.30
N VAL A 79 0.42 7.86 2.49
CA VAL A 79 1.11 6.57 2.50
C VAL A 79 0.61 5.69 3.64
N ALA A 80 0.38 6.26 4.83
CA ALA A 80 -0.17 5.52 5.97
C ALA A 80 -1.61 5.02 5.70
N MET A 81 -2.47 5.83 5.09
CA MET A 81 -3.81 5.42 4.66
C MET A 81 -3.76 4.23 3.69
N VAL A 82 -2.91 4.32 2.68
CA VAL A 82 -2.73 3.27 1.66
C VAL A 82 -2.14 2.00 2.27
N GLY A 83 -1.16 2.14 3.16
CA GLY A 83 -0.53 1.03 3.86
C GLY A 83 -1.53 0.25 4.71
N ARG A 84 -2.40 0.94 5.45
CA ARG A 84 -3.48 0.31 6.23
C ARG A 84 -4.43 -0.49 5.33
N GLU A 85 -4.89 0.10 4.24
CA GLU A 85 -5.79 -0.56 3.28
C GLU A 85 -5.13 -1.80 2.65
N LEU A 86 -3.82 -1.73 2.33
CA LEU A 86 -3.09 -2.87 1.80
C LEU A 86 -3.00 -4.02 2.82
N VAL A 87 -2.78 -3.72 4.10
CA VAL A 87 -2.78 -4.72 5.18
C VAL A 87 -4.16 -5.36 5.30
N GLU A 88 -5.24 -4.57 5.31
CA GLU A 88 -6.62 -5.07 5.39
C GLU A 88 -6.98 -6.00 4.21
N LEU A 89 -6.54 -5.65 3.00
CA LEU A 89 -6.74 -6.48 1.81
C LEU A 89 -5.93 -7.77 1.86
N ARG A 90 -4.77 -7.78 2.54
CA ARG A 90 -3.98 -9.01 2.75
C ARG A 90 -4.59 -9.89 3.82
N THR A 91 -5.01 -9.34 4.96
CA THR A 91 -5.61 -10.13 6.06
C THR A 91 -6.93 -10.76 5.65
N SER A 92 -7.73 -10.08 4.82
CA SER A 92 -8.99 -10.61 4.28
C SER A 92 -8.81 -11.84 3.39
N ARG A 93 -7.60 -12.12 2.91
CA ARG A 93 -7.27 -13.29 2.08
C ARG A 93 -6.83 -14.52 2.90
N VAL A 94 -6.71 -14.43 4.23
CA VAL A 94 -6.03 -15.44 5.07
C VAL A 94 -7.00 -16.40 5.81
N VAL A 95 -8.30 -16.44 5.50
CA VAL A 95 -9.20 -17.42 6.14
C VAL A 95 -9.57 -18.55 5.20
N VAL A 96 -8.80 -19.65 5.23
CA VAL A 96 -9.24 -20.97 4.76
C VAL A 96 -9.11 -21.94 5.94
N PRO A 97 -10.22 -22.47 6.50
CA PRO A 97 -10.12 -23.56 7.45
C PRO A 97 -9.58 -24.80 6.73
N ILE A 98 -8.33 -25.17 7.00
CA ILE A 98 -7.75 -26.45 6.58
C ILE A 98 -8.36 -27.52 7.48
N GLY A 99 -9.58 -27.98 7.14
CA GLY A 99 -10.38 -28.74 8.10
C GLY A 99 -11.46 -29.63 7.49
N SER A 100 -11.16 -30.38 6.44
CA SER A 100 -11.97 -31.56 6.07
C SER A 100 -11.25 -32.52 5.10
N ARG A 101 -9.95 -32.78 5.31
CA ARG A 101 -9.38 -34.04 4.81
C ARG A 101 -9.90 -35.16 5.71
N LYS A 102 -11.00 -35.78 5.29
CA LYS A 102 -11.50 -37.04 5.85
C LYS A 102 -10.31 -37.99 6.03
N ARG A 103 -10.05 -38.31 7.29
CA ARG A 103 -9.30 -39.44 7.81
C ARG A 103 -9.43 -40.67 6.89
N ARG A 104 -8.51 -40.84 5.94
CA ARG A 104 -8.32 -42.09 5.20
C ARG A 104 -6.83 -42.45 5.23
N ASP A 105 -6.63 -43.58 5.89
CA ASP A 105 -5.48 -44.48 5.96
C ASP A 105 -4.15 -44.04 6.60
N ARG A 106 -4.05 -44.53 7.85
CA ARG A 106 -2.84 -45.03 8.49
C ARG A 106 -2.07 -45.97 7.53
N ARG A 107 -0.89 -45.56 7.05
CA ARG A 107 0.37 -46.35 7.14
C ARG A 107 1.48 -45.64 6.37
N ARG A 108 2.61 -45.48 7.06
CA ARG A 108 3.95 -45.03 6.60
C ARG A 108 4.13 -43.53 6.40
N LEU A 109 4.30 -42.79 7.50
CA LEU A 109 5.31 -41.73 7.50
C LEU A 109 6.68 -42.42 7.63
N ARG A 110 7.41 -42.53 6.51
CA ARG A 110 8.88 -42.61 6.56
C ARG A 110 9.38 -41.18 6.78
N GLU A 111 10.32 -41.06 7.70
CA GLU A 111 10.98 -39.83 8.13
C GLU A 111 11.57 -39.05 6.95
N LEU A 112 11.35 -37.73 6.93
CA LEU A 112 12.07 -36.78 6.08
C LEU A 112 13.23 -36.21 6.91
N PRO A 113 14.46 -36.15 6.40
CA PRO A 113 15.58 -35.60 7.16
C PRO A 113 15.38 -34.10 7.39
N ALA A 114 15.73 -33.65 8.60
CA ALA A 114 15.69 -32.25 9.00
C ALA A 114 16.47 -31.38 8.01
N THR A 115 15.80 -30.43 7.37
CA THR A 115 16.46 -29.34 6.67
C THR A 115 17.06 -28.39 7.71
N ASP A 116 18.34 -28.09 7.55
CA ASP A 116 19.11 -27.14 8.36
C ASP A 116 18.49 -25.74 8.26
N GLU A 117 17.61 -25.41 9.21
CA GLU A 117 17.02 -24.08 9.35
C GLU A 117 18.04 -23.15 10.02
N ARG A 118 18.98 -22.63 9.24
CA ARG A 118 19.77 -21.47 9.67
C ARG A 118 18.87 -20.23 9.66
N PRO A 119 18.63 -19.57 10.80
CA PRO A 119 17.83 -18.35 10.81
C PRO A 119 18.52 -17.26 10.00
N LEU A 120 17.78 -16.61 9.11
CA LEU A 120 18.22 -15.37 8.47
C LEU A 120 18.29 -14.28 9.55
N GLU A 121 19.49 -13.80 9.87
CA GLU A 121 19.67 -12.66 10.77
C GLU A 121 19.00 -11.41 10.18
N ILE A 122 17.89 -11.01 10.79
CA ILE A 122 17.21 -9.75 10.47
C ILE A 122 18.11 -8.64 10.99
N ALA A 123 18.66 -7.83 10.07
CA ALA A 123 19.53 -6.71 10.39
C ALA A 123 18.94 -5.84 11.52
N ARG A 124 19.75 -5.66 12.57
CA ARG A 124 19.45 -4.88 13.77
C ARG A 124 19.08 -3.43 13.39
N PRO A 125 18.10 -2.79 14.04
CA PRO A 125 17.69 -1.43 13.69
C PRO A 125 18.86 -0.45 13.86
N LEU A 126 19.04 0.44 12.88
CA LEU A 126 19.95 1.58 12.99
C LEU A 126 19.51 2.44 14.18
N ALA A 127 20.42 2.66 15.12
CA ALA A 127 20.22 3.58 16.22
C ALA A 127 20.01 5.02 15.71
N PRO A 128 19.19 5.84 16.39
CA PRO A 128 19.00 7.24 16.02
C PRO A 128 20.33 7.99 16.17
N ARG A 129 20.72 8.72 15.11
CA ARG A 129 21.85 9.66 15.18
C ARG A 129 21.44 10.83 16.05
N GLN A 130 22.19 11.07 17.11
CA GLN A 130 22.03 12.22 17.99
C GLN A 130 22.39 13.47 17.18
N SER A 131 21.41 14.32 16.87
CA SER A 131 21.65 15.59 16.22
C SER A 131 22.45 16.48 17.17
N GLY A 132 23.69 16.77 16.81
CA GLY A 132 24.44 17.85 17.45
C GLY A 132 23.69 19.17 17.26
N ARG A 133 23.48 19.87 18.37
CA ARG A 133 23.12 21.29 18.40
C ARG A 133 24.07 22.06 17.49
N GLY A 134 23.55 22.55 16.36
CA GLY A 134 24.13 23.64 15.62
C GLY A 134 23.30 24.87 15.94
N ASP A 135 23.88 25.78 16.71
CA ASP A 135 23.30 27.06 17.08
C ASP A 135 23.03 27.89 15.82
N ILE A 136 21.75 28.12 15.51
CA ILE A 136 21.35 29.09 14.49
C ILE A 136 21.06 30.39 15.24
N THR A 137 22.10 31.20 15.45
CA THR A 137 21.95 32.55 15.98
C THR A 137 21.12 33.37 15.00
N CYS A 138 19.90 33.71 15.40
CA CYS A 138 19.12 34.79 14.80
C CYS A 138 19.89 36.11 14.95
N LEU A 139 20.39 36.66 13.84
CA LEU A 139 20.82 38.05 13.79
C LEU A 139 19.66 38.87 13.22
N ALA A 140 18.93 39.50 14.14
CA ALA A 140 18.11 40.67 13.86
C ALA A 140 18.92 41.91 14.26
N ALA A 141 19.17 42.78 13.29
CA ALA A 141 19.46 44.21 13.45
C ALA A 141 19.23 44.90 12.10
#